data_AF-A0A1I5AP80-F1
#
_entry.id   AF-A0A1I5AP80-F1
#
_cell.length_a   1.000
_cell.length_b   1.000
_cell.length_c   1.000
_cell.angle_alpha   90.00
_cell.angle_beta   90.00
_cell.angle_gamma   90.00
#
_symmetry.space_group_name_H-M   'P 1'
#
loop_
_entity.id
_entity.type
_entity.pdbx_description
1 polymer ?
#
loop_
_entity_poly.entity_id
_entity_poly.type
_entity_poly.pdbx_seq_one_letter_code
_entity_poly.pdbx_strand_id
1 'polypeptide(L)'
;MKYFSYVLLLGAFYIPVSFADRSVTGVKHNQELTQQGALIKCTDLLPTDRKYTISIIGTLDKTTKDTNERLKGDLKVSDETNKPLNKEMTDVVKPFVQCVTDTVL
;
A
#
# COMPACT_ATOMS: atom_id res chain seq x y z
N MET A 1 52.53 -8.30 46.89
CA MET A 1 52.16 -7.04 46.20
C MET A 1 51.98 -7.28 44.71
N LYS A 2 50.75 -7.36 44.23
CA LYS A 2 50.23 -6.58 43.09
C LYS A 2 48.75 -6.94 42.95
N TYR A 3 47.98 -5.89 42.72
CA TYR A 3 46.57 -5.76 43.05
C TYR A 3 45.68 -5.84 41.79
N PHE A 4 44.38 -6.13 42.04
CA PHE A 4 43.16 -5.83 41.26
C PHE A 4 43.07 -6.41 39.83
N SER A 5 42.15 -7.33 39.49
CA SER A 5 40.68 -7.46 39.66
C SER A 5 39.84 -6.61 38.70
N TYR A 6 38.87 -7.32 38.11
CA TYR A 6 37.62 -6.90 37.45
C TYR A 6 37.58 -6.65 35.92
N VAL A 7 37.06 -7.67 35.21
CA VAL A 7 35.78 -7.69 34.46
C VAL A 7 35.55 -6.58 33.43
N LEU A 8 35.35 -6.97 32.16
CA LEU A 8 34.14 -6.76 31.34
C LEU A 8 34.49 -7.20 29.90
N LEU A 9 33.86 -8.28 29.41
CA LEU A 9 32.81 -8.21 28.39
C LEU A 9 33.29 -7.59 27.07
N LEU A 10 33.40 -8.42 26.04
CA LEU A 10 32.73 -8.22 24.74
C LEU A 10 32.99 -9.44 23.87
N GLY A 11 32.04 -10.38 23.93
CA GLY A 11 31.90 -11.40 22.91
C GLY A 11 31.73 -10.71 21.56
N ALA A 12 32.66 -10.96 20.65
CA ALA A 12 32.49 -10.62 19.26
C ALA A 12 31.35 -11.48 18.71
N PHE A 13 30.13 -10.95 18.79
CA PHE A 13 28.99 -11.47 18.04
C PHE A 13 29.35 -11.38 16.57
N TYR A 14 29.69 -12.53 16.01
CA TYR A 14 29.71 -12.77 14.58
C TYR A 14 28.26 -12.63 14.10
N ILE A 15 27.89 -11.43 13.65
CA ILE A 15 26.64 -11.23 12.90
C ILE A 15 26.98 -11.61 11.46
N PRO A 16 26.52 -12.76 10.92
CA PRO A 16 26.53 -12.93 9.48
C PRO A 16 25.64 -11.84 8.91
N VAL A 17 26.19 -11.00 8.03
CA VAL A 17 25.43 -10.04 7.24
C VAL A 17 24.56 -10.83 6.26
N SER A 18 23.47 -11.40 6.78
CA SER A 18 22.35 -11.88 5.99
C SER A 18 21.46 -10.69 5.69
N PHE A 19 21.88 -9.90 4.72
CA PHE A 19 20.97 -9.09 3.92
C PHE A 19 21.29 -9.40 2.47
N ALA A 20 20.78 -10.54 2.01
CA ALA A 20 20.49 -10.70 0.60
C ALA A 20 19.35 -9.73 0.27
N ASP A 21 19.69 -8.46 0.04
CA ASP A 21 18.86 -7.55 -0.74
C ASP A 21 18.72 -8.17 -2.13
N ARG A 22 17.68 -8.99 -2.31
CA ARG A 22 17.15 -9.23 -3.65
C ARG A 22 16.49 -7.93 -4.09
N SER A 23 17.32 -6.98 -4.51
CA SER A 23 16.88 -5.93 -5.39
C SER A 23 16.25 -6.60 -6.61
N VAL A 24 15.00 -6.26 -6.91
CA VAL A 24 14.33 -6.70 -8.13
C VAL A 24 15.05 -6.05 -9.29
N THR A 25 16.08 -6.71 -9.80
CA THR A 25 16.82 -6.29 -10.99
C THR A 25 15.96 -6.59 -12.21
N GLY A 26 15.09 -5.66 -12.60
CA GLY A 26 14.29 -5.88 -13.80
C GLY A 26 13.28 -4.82 -14.23
N VAL A 27 13.11 -3.69 -13.52
CA VAL A 27 12.12 -2.69 -13.95
C VAL A 27 12.82 -1.50 -14.62
N LYS A 28 12.90 -1.52 -15.95
CA LYS A 28 13.16 -0.30 -16.73
C LYS A 28 11.89 0.56 -16.70
N HIS A 29 11.83 1.53 -15.80
CA HIS A 29 10.79 2.55 -15.81
C HIS A 29 11.10 3.60 -16.89
N ASN A 30 10.66 3.37 -18.13
CA ASN A 30 10.39 4.47 -19.06
C ASN A 30 9.01 5.03 -18.69
N GLN A 31 8.98 5.85 -17.65
CA GLN A 31 7.75 6.41 -17.12
C GLN A 31 7.46 7.72 -17.87
N GLU A 32 6.69 7.62 -18.94
CA GLU A 32 6.05 8.79 -19.55
C GLU A 32 5.04 9.34 -18.54
N LEU A 33 5.32 10.53 -18.01
CA LEU A 33 4.72 11.10 -16.80
C LEU A 33 3.31 11.71 -17.02
N THR A 34 2.54 11.20 -17.98
CA THR A 34 1.35 11.93 -18.50
C THR A 34 0.00 11.27 -18.22
N GLN A 35 -0.05 10.05 -17.66
CA GLN A 35 -1.33 9.42 -17.27
C GLN A 35 -1.50 9.41 -15.76
N GLN A 36 -2.50 10.15 -15.26
CA GLN A 36 -3.00 9.99 -13.89
C GLN A 36 -3.41 8.53 -13.67
N GLY A 37 -2.99 7.96 -12.53
CA GLY A 37 -3.36 6.61 -12.13
C GLY A 37 -4.88 6.46 -12.00
N ALA A 38 -5.40 5.25 -12.26
CA ALA A 38 -6.84 4.97 -12.27
C ALA A 38 -7.56 5.41 -10.98
N LEU A 39 -6.94 5.15 -9.81
CA LEU A 39 -7.49 5.59 -8.52
C LEU A 39 -7.61 7.13 -8.41
N ILE A 40 -6.60 7.87 -8.89
CA ILE A 40 -6.60 9.34 -8.86
C ILE A 40 -7.73 9.89 -9.71
N LYS A 41 -8.01 9.29 -10.87
CA LYS A 41 -9.14 9.72 -11.72
C LYS A 41 -10.49 9.57 -11.02
N CYS A 42 -10.64 8.58 -10.14
CA CYS A 42 -11.87 8.39 -9.39
C CYS A 42 -12.05 9.41 -8.26
N THR A 43 -10.97 10.01 -7.72
CA THR A 43 -11.10 10.90 -6.54
C THR A 43 -11.90 12.17 -6.82
N ASP A 44 -12.00 12.59 -8.08
CA ASP A 44 -12.83 13.75 -8.48
C ASP A 44 -14.33 13.53 -8.23
N LEU A 45 -14.75 12.28 -8.02
CA LEU A 45 -16.12 11.90 -7.67
C LEU A 45 -16.40 12.00 -6.16
N LEU A 46 -15.38 12.29 -5.35
CA LEU A 46 -15.55 12.50 -3.92
C LEU A 46 -15.86 13.99 -3.64
N PRO A 47 -16.80 14.28 -2.72
CA PRO A 47 -16.98 15.62 -2.17
C PRO A 47 -15.67 16.22 -1.63
N THR A 48 -15.42 17.49 -1.94
CA THR A 48 -14.16 18.17 -1.60
C THR A 48 -14.15 18.80 -0.21
N ASP A 49 -15.27 18.79 0.50
CA ASP A 49 -15.48 19.46 1.80
C ASP A 49 -15.03 18.61 3.00
N ARG A 50 -14.51 17.40 2.77
CA ARG A 50 -14.21 16.45 3.85
C ARG A 50 -13.03 15.53 3.53
N LYS A 51 -12.59 14.81 4.57
CA LYS A 51 -11.51 13.83 4.49
C LYS A 51 -12.09 12.41 4.47
N TYR A 52 -11.42 11.52 3.76
CA TYR A 52 -11.79 10.12 3.64
C TYR A 52 -10.58 9.24 3.89
N THR A 53 -10.81 8.09 4.52
CA THR A 53 -9.86 6.98 4.47
C THR A 53 -10.36 5.96 3.46
N ILE A 54 -9.50 5.64 2.49
CA ILE A 54 -9.77 4.65 1.44
C ILE A 54 -8.84 3.46 1.69
N SER A 55 -9.42 2.28 1.88
CA SER A 55 -8.69 1.02 2.05
C SER A 55 -9.02 0.09 0.90
N ILE A 56 -7.99 -0.32 0.15
CA ILE A 56 -8.09 -1.32 -0.92
C ILE A 56 -7.23 -2.51 -0.51
N ILE A 57 -7.87 -3.66 -0.32
CA ILE A 57 -7.18 -4.91 0.00
C ILE A 57 -7.47 -5.87 -1.13
N GLY A 58 -6.45 -6.28 -1.87
CA GLY A 58 -6.64 -7.17 -3.00
C GLY A 58 -5.43 -8.04 -3.30
N THR A 59 -5.68 -9.05 -4.11
CA THR A 59 -4.70 -10.03 -4.57
C THR A 59 -4.59 -9.96 -6.09
N LEU A 60 -3.36 -10.01 -6.60
CA LEU A 60 -3.04 -10.09 -8.01
C LEU A 60 -2.17 -11.33 -8.25
N ASP A 61 -2.64 -12.24 -9.09
CA ASP A 61 -1.96 -13.51 -9.37
C ASP A 61 -1.01 -13.41 -10.57
N LYS A 62 0.18 -12.86 -10.36
CA LYS A 62 1.18 -12.70 -11.44
C LYS A 62 1.78 -14.03 -11.95
N THR A 63 1.28 -15.18 -11.52
CA THR A 63 1.76 -16.48 -12.00
C THR A 63 1.12 -16.87 -13.33
N THR A 64 0.03 -16.23 -13.74
CA THR A 64 -0.61 -16.45 -15.03
C THR A 64 -0.12 -15.44 -16.08
N LYS A 65 -0.31 -15.77 -17.37
CA LYS A 65 0.02 -14.87 -18.50
C LYS A 65 -1.17 -14.02 -18.93
N ASP A 66 -2.22 -13.93 -18.12
CA ASP A 66 -3.39 -13.13 -18.46
C ASP A 66 -3.04 -11.64 -18.36
N THR A 67 -3.08 -10.96 -19.50
CA THR A 67 -2.76 -9.53 -19.60
C THR A 67 -3.91 -8.64 -19.11
N ASN A 68 -5.06 -9.22 -18.79
CA ASN A 68 -6.24 -8.53 -18.24
C ASN A 68 -6.40 -8.74 -16.74
N GLU A 69 -5.38 -9.27 -16.04
CA GLU A 69 -5.46 -9.43 -14.59
C GLU A 69 -5.66 -8.09 -13.88
N ARG A 70 -6.82 -7.98 -13.24
CA ARG A 70 -7.13 -6.88 -12.33
C ARG A 70 -6.96 -7.32 -10.88
N LEU A 71 -6.82 -6.34 -10.01
CA LEU A 71 -6.70 -6.56 -8.58
C LEU A 71 -8.03 -7.11 -8.05
N LYS A 72 -8.07 -8.36 -7.59
CA LYS A 72 -9.29 -8.91 -6.99
C LYS A 72 -9.32 -8.61 -5.50
N GLY A 73 -10.35 -7.95 -5.00
CA GLY A 73 -10.38 -7.59 -3.59
C GLY A 73 -11.54 -6.71 -3.17
N ASP A 74 -11.39 -6.15 -1.98
CA ASP A 74 -12.38 -5.31 -1.31
C ASP A 74 -11.95 -3.85 -1.28
N LEU A 75 -12.93 -2.97 -1.44
CA LEU A 75 -12.82 -1.54 -1.25
C LEU A 75 -13.66 -1.12 -0.04
N LYS A 76 -13.03 -0.42 0.90
CA LYS A 76 -13.70 0.23 2.02
C LYS A 76 -13.43 1.73 2.02
N VAL A 77 -14.49 2.51 2.16
CA VAL A 77 -14.41 3.96 2.38
C VAL A 77 -14.93 4.26 3.78
N SER A 78 -14.16 5.02 4.54
CA SER A 78 -14.49 5.46 5.90
C SER A 78 -14.19 6.94 6.07
N ASP A 79 -14.68 7.52 7.16
CA ASP A 79 -14.30 8.87 7.56
C ASP A 79 -12.83 8.95 7.99
N GLU A 80 -12.37 10.15 8.32
CA GLU A 80 -11.00 10.43 8.75
C GLU A 80 -10.59 9.73 10.06
N THR A 81 -11.58 9.21 10.81
CA THR A 81 -11.37 8.45 12.06
C THR A 81 -11.48 6.94 11.84
N ASN A 82 -11.53 6.49 10.59
CA ASN A 82 -11.71 5.09 10.17
C ASN A 82 -13.07 4.48 10.55
N LYS A 83 -14.06 5.31 10.89
CA LYS A 83 -15.42 4.83 11.19
C LYS A 83 -16.22 4.67 9.90
N PRO A 84 -17.21 3.76 9.89
CA PRO A 84 -18.11 3.62 8.76
C PRO A 84 -18.81 4.93 8.43
N LEU A 85 -18.98 5.21 7.14
CA LEU A 85 -19.77 6.34 6.71
C LEU A 85 -21.23 6.17 7.16
N ASN A 86 -21.88 7.29 7.49
CA ASN A 86 -23.32 7.27 7.70
C ASN A 86 -24.04 6.99 6.36
N LYS A 87 -25.36 6.80 6.41
CA LYS A 87 -26.16 6.44 5.22
C LYS A 87 -26.05 7.49 4.10
N GLU A 88 -26.17 8.76 4.45
CA GLU A 88 -26.09 9.87 3.49
C GLU A 88 -24.73 9.89 2.77
N MET A 89 -23.64 9.80 3.53
CA MET A 89 -22.29 9.77 2.97
C MET A 89 -22.05 8.51 2.15
N THR A 90 -22.59 7.36 2.57
CA THR A 90 -22.51 6.13 1.79
C THR A 90 -23.16 6.29 0.42
N ASP A 91 -24.32 6.95 0.35
CA ASP A 91 -25.02 7.20 -0.91
C ASP A 91 -24.24 8.17 -1.80
N VAL A 92 -23.64 9.21 -1.22
CA VAL A 92 -22.86 10.22 -1.94
C VAL A 92 -21.57 9.63 -2.53
N VAL A 93 -20.89 8.71 -1.84
CA VAL A 93 -19.63 8.12 -2.34
C VAL A 93 -19.82 6.95 -3.30
N LYS A 94 -21.06 6.53 -3.59
CA LYS A 94 -21.35 5.44 -4.54
C LYS A 94 -20.65 5.60 -5.90
N PRO A 95 -20.65 6.79 -6.55
CA PRO A 95 -19.96 6.97 -7.83
C PRO A 95 -18.45 6.70 -7.73
N PHE A 96 -17.81 7.13 -6.64
CA PHE A 96 -16.41 6.84 -6.38
C PHE A 96 -16.17 5.33 -6.23
N VAL A 97 -16.99 4.65 -5.40
CA VAL A 97 -16.89 3.20 -5.17
C VAL A 97 -17.04 2.42 -6.48
N GLN A 98 -18.01 2.81 -7.30
CA GLN A 98 -18.22 2.20 -8.61
C GLN A 98 -17.02 2.42 -9.55
N CYS A 99 -16.51 3.67 -9.63
CA CYS A 99 -15.35 3.99 -10.45
C CYS A 99 -14.11 3.16 -10.07
N VAL A 100 -13.80 3.04 -8.79
CA VAL A 100 -12.64 2.24 -8.33
C VAL A 100 -12.87 0.77 -8.63
N THR A 101 -14.10 0.27 -8.43
CA THR A 101 -14.43 -1.13 -8.75
C THR A 101 -14.27 -1.42 -10.25
N ASP A 102 -14.64 -0.50 -11.12
CA ASP A 102 -14.60 -0.74 -12.57
C ASP A 102 -13.21 -0.52 -13.19
N THR A 103 -12.35 0.26 -12.55
CA THR A 103 -11.06 0.71 -13.13
C THR A 103 -9.82 0.20 -12.40
N VAL A 104 -9.95 -0.18 -11.12
CA VAL A 104 -8.85 -0.67 -10.29
C VAL A 104 -9.03 -2.14 -9.95
N LEU A 105 -10.26 -2.53 -9.59
CA LEU A 105 -10.64 -3.92 -9.27
C LEU A 105 -11.14 -4.69 -10.51
#